data_AF-A0A0W0I2T3-F1
#
_entry.id   AF-A0A0W0I2T3-F1
#
_cell.length_a   1.000
_cell.length_b   1.000
_cell.length_c   1.000
_cell.angle_alpha   90.00
_cell.angle_beta   90.00
_cell.angle_gamma   90.00
#
_symmetry.space_group_name_H-M   'P 1'
#
loop_
_entity.id
_entity.type
_entity.pdbx_description
1 polymer ?
#
loop_
_entity_poly.entity_id
_entity_poly.type
_entity_poly.pdbx_seq_one_letter_code
_entity_poly.pdbx_strand_id
1 'polypeptide(L)'
;MSTPMLLSLAVLAASVSVPLDVLASTGQGKLPEAFTAYASTPVDGGDCVVGETTHEGMSGRAYVYLKDASTHKPSWVTSIPLGQDLYQNRATHCFSMGGSLFVLVQSDTSQATSLSRTLLNVVELTRLTERSLPASMRTSLVWMPPTHPG
;
A
#
# COMPACT_ATOMS: atom_id res chain seq x y z
N MET A 1 44.97 12.24 -32.58
CA MET A 1 43.81 11.35 -32.83
C MET A 1 43.70 10.44 -31.63
N SER A 2 42.78 10.74 -30.70
CA SER A 2 42.60 9.99 -29.45
C SER A 2 41.11 9.86 -29.18
N THR A 3 40.60 8.64 -29.29
CA THR A 3 39.22 8.24 -28.97
C THR A 3 39.08 7.97 -27.48
N PRO A 4 38.11 8.55 -26.75
CA PRO A 4 37.79 8.12 -25.40
C PRO A 4 36.90 6.86 -25.42
N MET A 5 37.33 5.88 -24.64
CA MET A 5 36.69 4.59 -24.39
C MET A 5 35.47 4.80 -23.47
N LEU A 6 34.27 4.58 -24.00
CA LEU A 6 33.02 4.57 -23.24
C LEU A 6 32.96 3.32 -22.36
N LEU A 7 33.09 3.48 -21.05
CA LEU A 7 32.88 2.44 -20.06
C LEU A 7 31.37 2.33 -19.76
N SER A 8 30.69 1.37 -20.37
CA SER A 8 29.29 1.07 -20.07
C SER A 8 29.18 0.38 -18.70
N LEU A 9 28.69 1.09 -17.68
CA LEU A 9 28.19 0.48 -16.45
C LEU A 9 26.82 -0.16 -16.74
N ALA A 10 26.76 -1.49 -16.81
CA ALA A 10 25.50 -2.22 -16.75
C ALA A 10 25.06 -2.33 -15.28
N VAL A 11 24.07 -1.53 -14.88
CA VAL A 11 23.41 -1.69 -13.57
C VAL A 11 22.43 -2.86 -13.69
N LEU A 12 22.77 -4.01 -13.12
CA LEU A 12 21.80 -5.10 -12.95
C LEU A 12 20.82 -4.71 -11.84
N ALA A 13 19.63 -4.27 -12.23
CA ALA A 13 18.49 -4.19 -11.32
C ALA A 13 18.00 -5.63 -11.04
N ALA A 14 18.31 -6.15 -9.86
CA ALA A 14 17.72 -7.40 -9.38
C ALA A 14 16.25 -7.15 -9.00
N SER A 15 15.33 -7.42 -9.93
CA SER A 15 13.90 -7.44 -9.64
C SER A 15 13.57 -8.70 -8.82
N VAL A 16 13.32 -8.52 -7.52
CA VAL A 16 12.76 -9.57 -6.67
C VAL A 16 11.28 -9.70 -7.01
N SER A 17 10.92 -10.75 -7.75
CA SER A 17 9.53 -11.15 -7.97
C SER A 17 9.03 -11.86 -6.72
N VAL A 18 8.21 -11.16 -5.92
CA VAL A 18 7.47 -11.79 -4.82
C VAL A 18 6.41 -12.71 -5.44
N PRO A 19 6.26 -13.98 -5.00
CA PRO A 19 5.26 -14.89 -5.54
C PRO A 19 3.86 -14.31 -5.40
N LEU A 20 3.15 -14.35 -6.52
CA LEU A 20 1.88 -13.70 -6.81
C LEU A 20 0.70 -14.53 -6.25
N ASP A 21 0.80 -15.08 -5.05
CA ASP A 21 -0.24 -16.00 -4.52
C ASP A 21 -1.11 -15.41 -3.39
N VAL A 22 -0.92 -14.12 -3.05
CA VAL A 22 -1.65 -13.49 -1.92
C VAL A 22 -2.74 -12.49 -2.35
N LEU A 23 -2.90 -12.21 -3.64
CA LEU A 23 -3.81 -11.13 -4.10
C LEU A 23 -4.93 -11.63 -5.01
N ALA A 24 -5.53 -12.78 -4.70
CA ALA A 24 -6.75 -13.23 -5.37
C ALA A 24 -7.99 -12.89 -4.53
N SER A 25 -8.66 -11.78 -4.84
CA SER A 25 -10.10 -11.65 -4.58
C SER A 25 -10.77 -10.87 -5.72
N THR A 26 -11.24 -11.62 -6.71
CA THR A 26 -12.17 -11.16 -7.74
C THR A 26 -13.58 -11.57 -7.32
N GLY A 27 -14.37 -10.59 -6.88
CA GLY A 27 -15.75 -10.74 -6.38
C GLY A 27 -16.06 -9.55 -5.47
N GLN A 28 -17.34 -9.27 -5.19
CA GLN A 28 -17.73 -8.31 -4.13
C GLN A 28 -16.82 -8.52 -2.92
N GLY A 29 -15.86 -7.63 -2.72
CA GLY A 29 -14.80 -7.88 -1.76
C GLY A 29 -15.44 -7.90 -0.39
N LYS A 30 -15.45 -9.05 0.30
CA LYS A 30 -15.94 -9.10 1.67
C LYS A 30 -14.99 -8.25 2.51
N LEU A 31 -15.49 -7.12 3.01
CA LEU A 31 -14.74 -6.29 3.93
C LEU A 31 -14.48 -7.11 5.21
N PRO A 32 -13.25 -7.09 5.76
CA PRO A 32 -12.97 -7.85 6.96
C PRO A 32 -13.81 -7.35 8.14
N GLU A 33 -14.05 -8.25 9.10
CA GLU A 33 -14.65 -7.87 10.37
C GLU A 33 -13.73 -6.89 11.12
N ALA A 34 -14.33 -6.02 11.93
CA ALA A 34 -13.62 -4.96 12.67
C ALA A 34 -12.84 -3.95 11.80
N PHE A 35 -13.21 -3.79 10.52
CA PHE A 35 -12.66 -2.70 9.71
C PHE A 35 -13.13 -1.32 10.21
N THR A 36 -12.18 -0.40 10.36
CA THR A 36 -12.42 1.01 10.68
C THR A 36 -11.91 1.88 9.54
N ALA A 37 -12.78 2.72 8.97
CA ALA A 37 -12.43 3.64 7.90
C ALA A 37 -11.73 4.90 8.45
N TYR A 38 -10.66 5.35 7.78
CA TYR A 38 -9.95 6.59 8.10
C TYR A 38 -10.15 7.68 7.06
N ALA A 39 -10.19 7.32 5.77
CA ALA A 39 -10.48 8.28 4.71
C ALA A 39 -11.25 7.65 3.57
N SER A 40 -12.01 8.49 2.87
CA SER A 40 -12.70 8.18 1.62
C SER A 40 -12.39 9.27 0.62
N THR A 41 -12.08 8.90 -0.63
CA THR A 41 -11.76 9.86 -1.69
C THR A 41 -12.40 9.42 -3.00
N PRO A 42 -13.09 10.31 -3.72
CA PRO A 42 -13.69 9.98 -5.02
C PRO A 42 -12.63 9.52 -6.01
N VAL A 43 -12.93 8.45 -6.75
CA VAL A 43 -12.12 7.92 -7.84
C VAL A 43 -13.03 7.48 -8.99
N ASP A 44 -12.45 7.15 -10.14
CA ASP A 44 -13.26 6.67 -11.26
C ASP A 44 -14.00 5.37 -10.92
N GLY A 45 -15.33 5.40 -11.08
CA GLY A 45 -16.25 4.32 -10.77
C GLY A 45 -16.69 4.20 -9.29
N GLY A 46 -16.26 5.08 -8.39
CA GLY A 46 -16.59 4.94 -6.97
C GLY A 46 -15.80 5.79 -5.99
N ASP A 47 -15.64 5.29 -4.77
CA ASP A 47 -14.76 5.87 -3.76
C ASP A 47 -13.64 4.89 -3.42
N CYS A 48 -12.41 5.40 -3.31
CA CYS A 48 -11.38 4.70 -2.57
C CYS A 48 -11.58 4.94 -1.08
N VAL A 49 -11.66 3.85 -0.32
CA VAL A 49 -11.77 3.87 1.14
C VAL A 49 -10.57 3.13 1.73
N VAL A 50 -9.94 3.76 2.71
CA VAL A 50 -8.77 3.24 3.41
C VAL A 50 -9.02 3.17 4.89
N GLY A 51 -8.34 2.24 5.54
CA GLY A 51 -8.39 2.09 6.97
C GLY A 51 -7.58 0.92 7.45
N GLU A 52 -8.03 0.34 8.55
CA GLU A 52 -7.41 -0.85 9.12
C GLU A 52 -8.43 -1.79 9.76
N THR A 53 -7.98 -3.02 9.99
CA THR A 53 -8.61 -3.93 10.93
C THR A 53 -7.73 -4.02 12.17
N THR A 54 -8.34 -4.15 13.33
CA THR A 54 -7.62 -4.38 14.58
C THR A 54 -8.10 -5.66 15.25
N HIS A 55 -7.24 -6.24 16.08
CA HIS A 55 -7.62 -7.30 17.01
C HIS A 55 -7.63 -6.69 18.41
N GLU A 56 -8.81 -6.57 19.02
CA GLU A 56 -8.99 -5.94 20.34
C GLU A 56 -8.43 -4.49 20.41
N GLY A 57 -8.52 -3.74 19.31
CA GLY A 57 -7.98 -2.38 19.22
C GLY A 57 -6.44 -2.32 19.07
N MET A 58 -5.79 -3.46 18.88
CA MET A 58 -4.34 -3.59 18.74
C MET A 58 -3.97 -4.24 17.40
N SER A 59 -2.69 -4.16 17.04
CA SER A 59 -2.12 -4.87 15.89
C SER A 59 -2.82 -4.53 14.57
N GLY A 60 -2.94 -3.22 14.29
CA GLY A 60 -3.55 -2.72 13.05
C GLY A 60 -3.01 -3.38 11.79
N ARG A 61 -3.90 -3.70 10.86
CA ARG A 61 -3.58 -4.18 9.52
C ARG A 61 -4.24 -3.29 8.50
N ALA A 62 -3.45 -2.71 7.60
CA ALA A 62 -3.91 -1.76 6.61
C ALA A 62 -4.76 -2.44 5.53
N TYR A 63 -5.90 -1.83 5.21
CA TYR A 63 -6.80 -2.27 4.14
C TYR A 63 -7.23 -1.10 3.27
N VAL A 64 -7.50 -1.43 2.01
CA VAL A 64 -7.99 -0.52 0.99
C VAL A 64 -9.13 -1.23 0.28
N TYR A 65 -10.22 -0.52 0.02
CA TYR A 65 -11.28 -1.04 -0.83
C TYR A 65 -11.84 0.03 -1.75
N LEU A 66 -12.42 -0.40 -2.86
CA LEU A 66 -13.21 0.45 -3.73
C LEU A 66 -14.68 0.24 -3.46
N LYS A 67 -15.37 1.32 -3.11
CA LYS A 67 -16.82 1.35 -2.96
C LYS A 67 -17.42 1.74 -4.31
N ASP A 68 -18.15 0.82 -4.93
CA ASP A 68 -18.80 1.06 -6.22
C ASP A 68 -19.85 2.19 -6.12
N ALA A 69 -19.85 3.10 -7.08
CA ALA A 69 -20.74 4.26 -7.07
C ALA A 69 -22.23 3.90 -7.17
N SER A 70 -22.56 2.80 -7.86
CA SER A 70 -23.95 2.43 -8.15
C SER A 70 -24.58 1.61 -7.03
N THR A 71 -23.80 0.67 -6.49
CA THR A 71 -24.26 -0.29 -5.48
C THR A 71 -23.92 0.13 -4.06
N HIS A 72 -22.99 1.09 -3.89
CA HIS A 72 -22.39 1.49 -2.62
C HIS A 72 -21.77 0.32 -1.83
N LYS A 73 -21.43 -0.78 -2.52
CA LYS A 73 -20.80 -1.96 -1.94
C LYS A 73 -19.31 -2.01 -2.28
N PRO A 74 -18.48 -2.66 -1.44
CA PRO A 74 -17.11 -2.94 -1.82
C PRO A 74 -17.06 -3.82 -3.08
N SER A 75 -16.48 -3.31 -4.16
CA SER A 75 -16.29 -4.04 -5.42
C SER A 75 -14.92 -4.72 -5.48
N TRP A 76 -13.96 -4.22 -4.70
CA TRP A 76 -12.61 -4.76 -4.58
C TRP A 76 -12.06 -4.41 -3.19
N VAL A 77 -11.40 -5.35 -2.53
CA VAL A 77 -10.78 -5.17 -1.22
C VAL A 77 -9.38 -5.77 -1.28
N THR A 78 -8.39 -5.08 -0.73
CA THR A 78 -7.03 -5.59 -0.60
C THR A 78 -6.43 -5.20 0.75
N SER A 79 -5.57 -6.07 1.29
CA SER A 79 -4.72 -5.74 2.42
C SER A 79 -3.38 -5.18 1.92
N ILE A 80 -2.81 -4.26 2.70
CA ILE A 80 -1.44 -3.81 2.48
C ILE A 80 -0.52 -4.65 3.39
N PRO A 81 0.44 -5.40 2.81
CA PRO A 81 1.37 -6.21 3.57
C PRO A 81 2.09 -5.42 4.66
N LEU A 82 2.21 -6.04 5.82
CA LEU A 82 3.06 -5.57 6.90
C LEU A 82 4.46 -6.16 6.71
N GLY A 83 5.49 -5.30 6.73
CA GLY A 83 6.88 -5.76 6.69
C GLY A 83 7.24 -6.56 7.94
N GLN A 84 8.22 -7.47 7.84
CA GLN A 84 8.56 -8.41 8.92
C GLN A 84 9.02 -7.73 10.22
N ASP A 85 9.63 -6.55 10.11
CA ASP A 85 10.13 -5.79 11.27
C ASP A 85 9.13 -4.76 11.81
N LEU A 86 7.87 -4.83 11.37
CA LEU A 86 6.82 -3.88 11.73
C LEU A 86 5.74 -4.58 12.57
N TYR A 87 5.23 -3.86 13.56
CA TYR A 87 4.22 -4.36 14.49
C TYR A 87 2.80 -4.23 13.92
N GLN A 88 2.51 -3.07 13.34
CA GLN A 88 1.22 -2.75 12.75
C GLN A 88 1.37 -1.76 11.60
N ASN A 89 0.36 -1.73 10.73
CA ASN A 89 0.22 -0.72 9.70
C ASN A 89 -1.23 -0.29 9.53
N ARG A 90 -1.42 0.96 9.12
CA ARG A 90 -2.73 1.57 8.84
C ARG A 90 -2.69 2.37 7.55
N ALA A 91 -3.72 2.20 6.71
CA ALA A 91 -3.91 3.04 5.54
C ALA A 91 -4.72 4.28 5.94
N THR A 92 -4.16 5.47 5.78
CA THR A 92 -4.74 6.71 6.31
C THR A 92 -5.32 7.60 5.23
N HIS A 93 -4.74 7.59 4.03
CA HIS A 93 -5.19 8.39 2.90
C HIS A 93 -5.05 7.57 1.62
N CYS A 94 -5.88 7.87 0.63
CA CYS A 94 -5.66 7.41 -0.73
C CYS A 94 -6.04 8.47 -1.75
N PHE A 95 -5.46 8.36 -2.94
CA PHE A 95 -5.82 9.17 -4.10
C PHE A 95 -5.55 8.38 -5.38
N SER A 96 -6.17 8.78 -6.48
CA SER A 96 -5.93 8.18 -7.80
C SER A 96 -5.20 9.15 -8.71
N MET A 97 -4.25 8.64 -9.48
CA MET A 97 -3.49 9.41 -10.46
C MET A 97 -2.96 8.46 -11.54
N GLY A 98 -3.12 8.83 -12.81
CA GLY A 98 -2.57 8.06 -13.94
C GLY A 98 -3.07 6.60 -14.02
N GLY A 99 -4.30 6.32 -13.57
CA GLY A 99 -4.86 4.96 -13.55
C GLY A 99 -4.43 4.09 -12.37
N SER A 100 -3.47 4.54 -11.57
CA SER A 100 -3.04 3.89 -10.33
C SER A 100 -3.75 4.49 -9.11
N LEU A 101 -3.86 3.69 -8.06
CA LEU A 101 -4.28 4.13 -6.74
C LEU A 101 -3.05 4.22 -5.83
N PHE A 102 -2.88 5.35 -5.16
CA PHE A 102 -1.80 5.60 -4.23
C PHE A 102 -2.36 5.67 -2.82
N VAL A 103 -1.69 5.01 -1.88
CA VAL A 103 -2.16 4.88 -0.50
C VAL A 103 -1.05 5.25 0.47
N LEU A 104 -1.34 6.19 1.37
CA LEU A 104 -0.43 6.56 2.45
C LEU A 104 -0.64 5.59 3.62
N VAL A 105 0.43 4.89 3.94
CA VAL A 105 0.48 3.87 4.99
C VAL A 105 1.39 4.34 6.11
N GLN A 106 0.87 4.33 7.32
CA GLN A 106 1.68 4.53 8.53
C GLN A 106 1.93 3.18 9.16
N SER A 107 3.18 2.86 9.43
CA SER A 107 3.57 1.61 10.10
C SER A 107 4.37 1.91 11.36
N ASP A 108 4.13 1.15 12.41
CA ASP A 108 4.79 1.33 13.70
C ASP A 108 5.66 0.10 14.00
N THR A 109 6.86 0.31 14.55
CA THR A 109 7.79 -0.78 14.89
C THR A 109 7.48 -1.45 16.23
N SER A 110 6.67 -0.83 17.07
CA SER A 110 6.29 -1.35 18.38
C SER A 110 4.87 -0.94 18.76
N GLN A 111 4.24 -1.76 19.62
CA GLN A 111 3.01 -1.40 20.31
C GLN A 111 3.23 -0.27 21.32
N ALA A 112 4.39 -0.26 21.98
CA ALA A 112 4.71 0.72 23.01
C ALA A 112 5.08 2.04 22.34
N THR A 113 4.23 3.07 22.50
CA THR A 113 4.39 4.37 21.84
C THR A 113 5.75 5.02 22.11
N SER A 114 6.30 4.88 23.31
CA SER A 114 7.61 5.43 23.68
C SER A 114 8.79 4.75 22.99
N LEU A 115 8.63 3.52 22.52
CA LEU A 115 9.65 2.73 21.84
C LEU A 115 9.40 2.64 20.33
N SER A 116 8.27 3.16 19.88
CA SER A 116 7.82 3.00 18.51
C SER A 116 8.40 4.07 17.59
N ARG A 117 8.78 3.65 16.38
CA ARG A 117 9.08 4.54 15.27
C ARG A 117 7.97 4.40 14.25
N THR A 118 7.39 5.52 13.85
CA THR A 118 6.40 5.54 12.76
C THR A 118 7.11 5.75 11.43
N LEU A 119 6.88 4.82 10.51
CA LEU A 119 7.33 4.89 9.12
C LEU A 119 6.15 5.25 8.22
N LEU A 120 6.37 6.20 7.31
CA LEU A 120 5.39 6.59 6.29
C LEU A 120 5.82 6.02 4.95
N ASN A 121 4.94 5.25 4.31
CA ASN A 121 5.16 4.70 2.99
C ASN A 121 4.00 5.06 2.07
N VAL A 122 4.31 5.31 0.80
CA VAL A 122 3.29 5.40 -0.25
C VAL A 122 3.31 4.10 -1.03
N VAL A 123 2.17 3.44 -1.06
CA VAL A 123 1.95 2.20 -1.79
C VAL A 123 1.22 2.52 -3.07
N GLU A 124 1.80 2.13 -4.21
CA GLU A 124 1.10 2.15 -5.49
C GLU A 124 0.39 0.81 -5.71
N LEU A 125 -0.91 0.90 -6.00
CA LEU A 125 -1.81 -0.19 -6.30
C LEU A 125 -2.30 0.00 -7.73
N THR A 126 -1.83 -0.85 -8.64
CA THR A 126 -2.38 -0.89 -9.99
C THR A 126 -3.65 -1.73 -9.96
N ARG A 127 -4.78 -1.14 -10.39
CA ARG A 127 -5.98 -1.91 -10.71
C ARG A 127 -5.65 -2.78 -11.92
N LEU A 128 -5.54 -4.10 -11.73
CA LEU A 128 -5.58 -5.03 -12.86
C LEU A 128 -7.04 -5.15 -13.29
N THR A 129 -7.46 -4.23 -14.15
CA THR A 129 -8.73 -4.32 -14.86
C THR A 129 -8.58 -5.44 -15.89
N GLU A 130 -9.47 -6.43 -15.79
CA GLU A 130 -9.59 -7.63 -16.61
C GLU A 130 -8.68 -8.83 -16.27
N ARG A 131 -9.36 -9.86 -15.75
CA ARG A 131 -8.99 -11.27 -15.74
C ARG A 131 -7.87 -11.67 -14.77
N SER A 132 -8.30 -11.88 -13.52
CA SER A 132 -7.78 -12.92 -12.64
C SER A 132 -6.26 -13.01 -12.50
N LEU A 133 -5.60 -11.85 -12.37
CA LEU A 133 -4.22 -11.80 -11.91
C LEU A 133 -4.14 -10.95 -10.62
N PRO A 134 -3.34 -11.39 -9.63
CA PRO A 134 -3.16 -10.70 -8.37
C PRO A 134 -2.54 -9.31 -8.55
N ALA A 135 -3.06 -8.32 -7.81
CA ALA A 135 -2.61 -6.92 -7.89
C ALA A 135 -1.07 -6.83 -7.76
N SER A 136 -0.42 -6.03 -8.62
CA SER A 136 1.02 -5.78 -8.48
C SER A 136 1.20 -4.59 -7.53
N MET A 137 1.85 -4.82 -6.38
CA MET A 137 2.18 -3.78 -5.41
C MET A 137 3.65 -3.36 -5.60
N ARG A 138 3.89 -2.07 -5.83
CA ARG A 138 5.23 -1.47 -5.75
C ARG A 138 5.29 -0.56 -4.53
N THR A 139 6.18 -0.90 -3.60
CA THR A 139 6.46 -0.08 -2.42
C THR A 139 7.71 0.73 -2.68
N SER A 140 7.60 2.06 -2.68
CA SER A 140 8.76 2.95 -2.62
C SER A 140 8.98 3.36 -1.17
N LEU A 141 10.04 2.85 -0.55
CA LEU A 141 10.45 3.29 0.79
C LEU A 141 11.10 4.67 0.66
N VAL A 142 10.49 5.71 1.24
CA VAL A 142 11.10 7.04 1.32
C VAL A 142 11.66 7.21 2.72
N TRP A 143 12.98 7.10 2.86
CA TRP A 143 13.67 7.37 4.12
C TRP A 143 13.82 8.89 4.31
N MET A 144 13.16 9.44 5.33
CA MET A 144 13.39 10.82 5.79
C MET A 144 14.46 10.81 6.89
N PRO A 145 15.63 11.46 6.69
CA PRO A 145 16.64 11.56 7.73
C PRO A 145 16.16 12.47 8.88
N PRO A 146 16.59 12.21 10.13
CA PRO A 146 16.23 13.05 11.27
C PRO A 146 16.87 14.44 11.14
N THR A 147 16.05 15.48 11.08
CA THR A 147 16.50 16.87 11.21
C THR A 147 16.93 17.11 12.65
N HIS A 148 18.23 17.29 12.88
CA HIS A 148 18.74 17.75 14.16
C HIS A 148 18.39 19.23 14.35
N PRO A 149 17.75 19.64 15.46
CA PRO A 149 17.79 21.02 15.87
C PRO A 149 19.20 21.34 16.40
N GLY A 150 19.84 22.34 15.82
CA GLY A 150 21.09 22.93 16.33
C GLY A 150 20.83 23.92 17.46
#